data_AF-W2N414-F1
#
_entry.id   AF-W2N414-F1
#
_cell.length_a   1.000
_cell.length_b   1.000
_cell.length_c   1.000
_cell.angle_alpha   90.00
_cell.angle_beta   90.00
_cell.angle_gamma   90.00
#
_symmetry.space_group_name_H-M   'P 1'
#
loop_
_entity.id
_entity.type
_entity.pdbx_description
1 polymer ?
#
loop_
_entity_poly.entity_id
_entity_poly.type
_entity_poly.pdbx_seq_one_letter_code
_entity_poly.pdbx_strand_id
1 'polypeptide(L)'
;MGNLPLSFCESVETRRYTKLAPVSVNALVSNMESVTKAVEKAIGEEMPDEFVLMLDDWSHGTEQFLAIYGCYDSPGGTLCCLWLPLWTSLANT
;
A
#
# COMPACT_ATOMS: atom_id res chain seq x y z
N MET A 1 -20.67 3.64 1.22
CA MET A 1 -19.51 4.28 0.55
C MET A 1 -19.31 3.54 -0.76
N GLY A 2 -19.42 4.19 -1.92
CA GLY A 2 -19.20 3.52 -3.21
C GLY A 2 -17.70 3.43 -3.50
N ASN A 3 -17.25 2.28 -4.03
CA ASN A 3 -15.88 2.14 -4.53
C ASN A 3 -15.76 2.94 -5.84
N LEU A 4 -15.34 4.21 -5.73
CA LEU A 4 -15.18 5.09 -6.88
C LEU A 4 -13.83 4.82 -7.57
N PRO A 5 -13.78 4.85 -8.91
CA PRO A 5 -12.53 4.70 -9.64
C PRO A 5 -11.63 5.91 -9.42
N LEU A 6 -10.31 5.74 -9.61
CA LEU A 6 -9.34 6.85 -9.49
C LEU A 6 -9.63 8.01 -10.46
N SER A 7 -10.22 7.71 -11.62
CA SER A 7 -10.66 8.73 -12.60
C SER A 7 -11.66 9.73 -12.03
N PHE A 8 -12.31 9.42 -10.90
CA PHE A 8 -13.18 10.33 -10.17
C PHE A 8 -12.46 11.62 -9.74
N CYS A 9 -11.15 11.57 -9.48
CA CYS A 9 -10.37 12.76 -9.09
C CYS A 9 -10.27 13.81 -10.21
N GLU A 10 -10.40 13.38 -11.47
CA GLU A 10 -10.34 14.23 -12.67
C GLU A 10 -11.74 14.60 -13.20
N SER A 11 -12.81 14.02 -12.66
CA SER A 11 -14.18 14.28 -13.10
C SER A 11 -14.57 15.75 -12.99
N VAL A 12 -15.13 16.31 -14.06
CA VAL A 12 -15.62 17.70 -14.12
C VAL A 12 -16.69 17.95 -13.06
N GLU A 13 -17.56 16.97 -12.82
CA GLU A 13 -18.61 17.01 -11.81
C GLU A 13 -18.00 17.10 -10.40
N THR A 14 -17.04 16.23 -10.08
CA THR A 14 -16.33 16.26 -8.80
C THR A 14 -15.62 17.59 -8.58
N ARG A 15 -15.00 18.13 -9.63
CA ARG A 15 -14.31 19.43 -9.59
C ARG A 15 -15.24 20.59 -9.20
N ARG A 16 -16.55 20.51 -9.51
CA ARG A 16 -17.53 21.54 -9.12
C ARG A 16 -17.85 21.53 -7.63
N TYR A 17 -17.66 20.40 -6.95
CA TYR A 17 -18.04 20.21 -5.55
C TYR A 17 -16.86 20.14 -4.58
N THR A 18 -15.61 20.16 -5.07
CA THR A 18 -14.40 20.12 -4.22
C THR A 18 -13.66 21.46 -4.20
N LYS A 19 -13.05 21.77 -3.05
CA LYS A 19 -12.13 22.91 -2.87
C LYS A 19 -10.66 22.51 -3.03
N LEU A 20 -10.36 21.21 -3.17
CA LEU A 20 -8.99 20.73 -3.33
C LEU A 20 -8.42 21.19 -4.69
N ALA A 21 -7.11 21.40 -4.77
CA ALA A 21 -6.45 21.67 -6.04
C ALA A 21 -6.72 20.52 -7.05
N PRO A 22 -6.80 20.79 -8.36
CA PRO A 22 -6.84 19.75 -9.37
C PRO A 22 -5.65 18.80 -9.22
N VAL A 23 -5.90 17.50 -9.31
CA VAL A 23 -4.87 16.45 -9.32
C VAL A 23 -5.23 15.48 -10.42
N SER A 24 -4.24 15.11 -11.24
CA SER A 24 -4.43 14.07 -12.24
C SER A 24 -4.34 12.69 -11.60
N VAL A 25 -4.91 11.67 -12.24
CA VAL A 25 -4.76 10.27 -11.81
C VAL A 25 -3.27 9.91 -11.76
N ASN A 26 -2.49 10.32 -12.76
CA ASN A 26 -1.06 10.05 -12.80
C ASN A 26 -0.31 10.70 -11.63
N ALA A 27 -0.64 11.96 -11.29
CA ALA A 27 -0.04 12.63 -10.15
C ALA A 27 -0.46 11.99 -8.83
N LEU A 28 -1.74 11.59 -8.70
CA LEU A 28 -2.23 10.90 -7.52
C LEU A 28 -1.51 9.56 -7.31
N VAL A 29 -1.41 8.74 -8.37
CA VAL A 29 -0.69 7.45 -8.32
C VAL A 29 0.78 7.66 -7.97
N SER A 30 1.46 8.60 -8.62
CA SER A 30 2.87 8.92 -8.33
C SER A 30 3.08 9.39 -6.88
N ASN A 31 2.16 10.18 -6.35
CA ASN A 31 2.18 10.60 -4.96
C ASN A 31 1.93 9.43 -4.01
N MET A 32 0.98 8.54 -4.32
CA MET A 32 0.73 7.33 -3.54
C MET A 32 1.97 6.42 -3.51
N GLU A 33 2.62 6.19 -4.66
CA GLU A 33 3.88 5.44 -4.72
C GLU A 33 5.00 6.09 -3.88
N SER A 34 5.09 7.43 -3.92
CA SER A 34 6.09 8.17 -3.14
C SER A 34 5.84 8.05 -1.63
N VAL A 35 4.58 8.11 -1.21
CA VAL A 35 4.18 7.88 0.19
C VAL A 35 4.48 6.43 0.59
N THR A 36 4.16 5.46 -0.26
CA THR A 36 4.44 4.04 0.00
C THR A 36 5.94 3.81 0.22
N LYS A 37 6.81 4.33 -0.65
CA LYS A 37 8.28 4.25 -0.47
C LYS A 37 8.78 4.92 0.81
N ALA A 38 8.19 6.06 1.18
CA ALA A 38 8.56 6.75 2.42
C ALA A 38 8.17 5.93 3.65
N VAL A 39 7.00 5.28 3.62
CA VAL A 39 6.54 4.38 4.69
C VAL A 39 7.39 3.11 4.75
N GLU A 40 7.72 2.48 3.62
CA GLU A 40 8.64 1.34 3.57
C GLU A 40 9.98 1.66 4.21
N LYS A 41 10.54 2.82 3.87
CA LYS A 41 11.80 3.27 4.45
C LYS A 41 11.67 3.46 5.97
N ALA A 42 10.61 4.11 6.44
CA ALA A 42 10.37 4.32 7.87
C ALA A 42 10.22 2.98 8.62
N ILE A 43 9.47 2.02 8.05
CA ILE A 43 9.34 0.67 8.59
C ILE A 43 10.72 -0.01 8.65
N GLY A 44 11.54 0.10 7.59
CA GLY A 44 12.88 -0.49 7.57
C GLY A 44 13.85 0.13 8.57
N GLU A 45 13.70 1.43 8.87
CA GLU A 45 14.49 2.12 9.91
C GLU A 45 14.03 1.76 11.34
N GLU A 46 12.75 1.42 11.52
CA GLU A 46 12.16 1.03 12.80
C GLU A 46 12.36 -0.47 13.12
N MET A 47 12.37 -1.33 12.10
CA MET A 47 12.37 -2.78 12.26
C MET A 47 13.69 -3.29 12.89
N PRO A 48 13.62 -4.14 13.92
CA PRO A 48 14.80 -4.75 14.53
C PRO A 48 15.43 -5.83 13.62
N ASP A 49 16.69 -6.18 13.89
CA ASP A 49 17.40 -7.25 13.18
C ASP A 49 16.74 -8.63 13.37
N GLU A 50 16.06 -8.84 14.50
CA GLU A 50 15.33 -10.06 14.82
C GLU A 50 13.82 -9.83 14.69
N PHE A 51 13.20 -10.46 13.70
CA PHE A 51 11.76 -10.45 13.48
C PHE A 51 11.28 -11.80 12.93
N VAL A 52 9.98 -12.04 13.03
CA VAL A 52 9.30 -13.22 12.48
C VAL A 52 8.57 -12.83 11.21
N LEU A 53 8.64 -13.69 10.19
CA LEU A 53 7.82 -13.54 8.99
C LEU A 53 6.45 -14.17 9.21
N MET A 54 5.38 -13.38 9.02
CA MET A 54 4.01 -13.88 8.95
C MET A 54 3.57 -13.88 7.49
N LEU A 55 2.99 -14.99 7.05
CA LEU A 55 2.46 -15.18 5.71
C LEU A 55 0.94 -15.32 5.80
N ASP A 56 0.23 -14.56 4.97
CA ASP A 56 -1.24 -14.61 4.88
C ASP A 56 -1.64 -14.79 3.41
N ASP A 57 -2.15 -15.96 3.08
CA ASP A 57 -2.54 -16.33 1.73
C ASP A 57 -4.03 -16.08 1.49
N TRP A 58 -4.34 -15.56 0.31
CA TRP A 58 -5.70 -15.33 -0.15
C TRP A 58 -5.86 -15.80 -1.59
N SER A 59 -7.03 -16.31 -1.96
CA SER A 59 -7.31 -16.67 -3.35
C SER A 59 -8.62 -16.06 -3.82
N HIS A 60 -8.65 -15.64 -5.08
CA HIS A 60 -9.86 -15.15 -5.74
C HIS A 60 -9.94 -15.67 -7.17
N GLY A 61 -10.84 -16.62 -7.41
CA GLY A 61 -10.94 -17.30 -8.70
C GLY A 61 -9.70 -18.14 -8.97
N THR A 62 -8.96 -17.81 -10.03
CA THR A 62 -7.71 -18.47 -10.41
C THR A 62 -6.47 -17.78 -9.87
N GLU A 63 -6.63 -16.62 -9.23
CA GLU A 63 -5.52 -15.81 -8.72
C GLU A 63 -5.23 -16.15 -7.26
N GLN A 64 -3.95 -16.31 -6.94
CA GLN A 64 -3.44 -16.51 -5.59
C GLN A 64 -2.63 -15.28 -5.18
N PHE A 65 -2.89 -14.80 -3.98
CA PHE A 65 -2.26 -13.65 -3.36
C PHE A 65 -1.58 -14.11 -2.08
N LEU A 66 -0.41 -13.54 -1.78
CA LEU A 66 0.33 -13.80 -0.56
C LEU A 66 0.80 -12.46 0.02
N ALA A 67 0.33 -12.14 1.21
CA ALA A 67 0.84 -11.03 2.00
C ALA A 67 1.98 -11.52 2.90
N ILE A 68 3.04 -10.73 2.99
CA ILE A 68 4.22 -11.00 3.82
C ILE A 68 4.37 -9.85 4.83
N TYR A 69 4.45 -10.20 6.10
CA TYR A 69 4.62 -9.26 7.21
C TYR A 69 5.90 -9.56 7.97
N GLY A 70 6.59 -8.52 8.42
CA GLY A 70 7.62 -8.62 9.46
C GLY A 70 6.99 -8.30 10.81
N CYS A 71 7.01 -9.24 11.74
CA CYS A 71 6.43 -9.11 13.07
C CYS A 71 7.51 -9.14 14.16
N TYR A 72 7.44 -8.23 15.11
CA TYR A 72 8.36 -8.16 16.24
C TYR A 72 7.68 -7.59 17.48
N ASP A 73 8.25 -7.87 18.65
CA ASP A 73 7.75 -7.33 19.91
C ASP A 73 8.26 -5.91 20.14
N SER A 74 7.32 -4.98 20.32
CA SER A 74 7.58 -3.61 20.72
C SER A 74 7.11 -3.37 22.16
N PRO A 75 7.55 -2.29 22.83
CA PRO A 75 7.04 -1.94 24.16
C PRO A 75 5.51 -1.77 24.25
N GLY A 76 4.84 -1.52 23.12
CA GLY A 76 3.38 -1.39 23.02
C GLY A 76 2.66 -2.70 22.68
N GLY A 77 3.38 -3.81 22.52
CA GLY A 77 2.87 -5.10 22.05
C GLY A 77 3.48 -5.52 20.71
N THR A 78 3.02 -6.64 20.18
CA THR A 78 3.50 -7.16 18.89
C THR A 78 3.04 -6.27 17.75
N LEU A 79 3.99 -5.80 16.94
CA LEU A 79 3.73 -5.04 15.72
C LEU A 79 4.02 -5.92 14.50
N CYS A 80 3.12 -5.93 13.53
CA CYS A 80 3.31 -6.60 12.24
C CYS A 80 3.22 -5.58 11.12
N CYS A 81 4.35 -5.29 10.47
CA CYS A 81 4.43 -4.35 9.37
C CYS A 81 4.31 -5.11 8.04
N LEU A 82 3.33 -4.72 7.22
CA LEU A 82 3.20 -5.25 5.86
C LEU A 82 4.34 -4.71 5.00
N TRP A 83 5.14 -5.61 4.42
CA TRP A 83 6.10 -5.22 3.40
C TRP A 83 5.35 -5.01 2.07
N LEU A 84 4.98 -3.76 1.79
CA LEU A 84 4.53 -3.34 0.45
C LEU A 84 5.76 -2.99 -0.44
N PRO A 85 5.70 -3.17 -1.77
CA PRO A 85 4.85 -4.08 -2.53
C PRO A 85 5.71 -5.22 -3.13
N LEU A 86 5.48 -6.46 -2.73
CA LEU A 86 5.90 -7.60 -3.55
C LEU A 86 4.98 -7.73 -4.80
N TRP A 87 4.82 -6.67 -5.59
CA TRP A 87 4.07 -6.73 -6.86
C TRP A 87 4.99 -6.70 -8.10
N THR A 88 6.28 -6.40 -7.98
CA THR A 88 7.16 -6.28 -9.17
C THR A 88 8.02 -7.52 -9.48
N SER A 89 7.95 -8.62 -8.71
CA SER A 89 8.92 -9.72 -8.88
C SER A 89 8.39 -11.16 -8.85
N LEU A 90 7.09 -11.37 -9.08
CA LEU A 90 6.56 -12.74 -9.32
C LEU A 90 5.90 -12.93 -10.69
N ALA A 91 5.81 -11.88 -11.50
CA ALA A 91 5.34 -11.98 -12.89
C ALA A 91 6.47 -12.24 -13.91
N ASN A 92 7.71 -12.43 -13.45
CA ASN A 92 8.89 -12.55 -14.32
C ASN A 92 9.85 -13.69 -13.91
N THR A 93 9.29 -14.85 -13.58
CA THR A 93 10.00 -16.14 -13.54
C THR A 93 9.15 -17.20 -14.20
#